data_AF-A0A2S0L5J9-F1
#
_entry.id   AF-A0A2S0L5J9-F1
#
_cell.length_a   1.000
_cell.length_b   1.000
_cell.length_c   1.000
_cell.angle_alpha   90.00
_cell.angle_beta   90.00
_cell.angle_gamma   90.00
#
_symmetry.space_group_name_H-M   'P 1'
#
loop_
_entity.id
_entity.type
_entity.pdbx_description
1 polymer ?
#
loop_
_entity_poly.entity_id
_entity_poly.type
_entity_poly.pdbx_seq_one_letter_code
_entity_poly.pdbx_strand_id
1 'polypeptide(L)'
;MDNKDLIYFKNRIDSIDWDTDFEKADKENYEILDRLCKCIENEFMKNQKSKILPEALLLLAENVGCAEDFERYEENFVNRLEEEGLLTKELSELFRQNTNRRQG
;
A
#
# COMPACT_ATOMS: atom_id res chain seq x y z
N MET A 1 3.91 3.35 13.59
CA MET A 1 4.64 2.64 12.53
C MET A 1 6.03 3.24 12.46
N ASP A 2 7.06 2.41 12.27
CA ASP A 2 8.45 2.85 12.14
C ASP A 2 9.20 2.12 11.01
N ASN A 3 10.50 2.38 10.87
CA ASN A 3 11.33 1.74 9.84
C ASN A 3 11.39 0.21 9.96
N LYS A 4 11.28 -0.35 11.17
CA LYS A 4 11.30 -1.81 11.34
C LYS A 4 10.02 -2.42 10.78
N ASP A 5 8.88 -1.75 10.97
CA ASP A 5 7.62 -2.17 10.37
C ASP A 5 7.72 -2.17 8.84
N LEU A 6 8.27 -1.12 8.23
CA LEU A 6 8.48 -1.07 6.78
C LEU A 6 9.36 -2.19 6.26
N ILE A 7 10.51 -2.40 6.91
CA ILE A 7 11.43 -3.49 6.53
C ILE A 7 10.74 -4.84 6.66
N TYR A 8 9.93 -5.04 7.69
CA TYR A 8 9.14 -6.26 7.85
C TYR A 8 8.17 -6.47 6.68
N PHE A 9 7.40 -5.45 6.30
CA PHE A 9 6.46 -5.56 5.18
C PHE A 9 7.19 -5.83 3.85
N LYS A 10 8.25 -5.09 3.57
CA LYS A 10 9.08 -5.29 2.38
C LYS A 10 9.62 -6.71 2.31
N ASN A 11 10.24 -7.20 3.38
CA ASN A 11 10.77 -8.57 3.42
C ASN A 11 9.68 -9.64 3.26
N ARG A 12 8.47 -9.40 3.78
CA ARG A 12 7.33 -10.31 3.62
C ARG A 12 6.90 -10.39 2.16
N ILE A 13 6.75 -9.23 1.49
CA ILE A 13 6.40 -9.13 0.07
C ILE A 13 7.48 -9.79 -0.79
N ASP A 14 8.75 -9.45 -0.57
CA ASP A 14 9.89 -9.99 -1.33
C ASP A 14 10.06 -11.51 -1.16
N SER A 15 9.49 -12.09 -0.09
CA SER A 15 9.55 -13.54 0.19
C SER A 15 8.41 -14.36 -0.40
N ILE A 16 7.44 -13.73 -1.08
CA ILE A 16 6.30 -14.44 -1.68
C ILE A 16 6.81 -15.29 -2.85
N ASP A 17 6.52 -16.60 -2.80
CA ASP A 17 6.83 -17.54 -3.86
C ASP A 17 5.73 -17.52 -4.92
N TRP A 18 5.92 -16.67 -5.93
CA TRP A 18 5.01 -16.54 -7.08
C TRP A 18 5.13 -17.69 -8.09
N ASP A 19 6.20 -18.50 -8.02
CA ASP A 19 6.50 -19.52 -9.03
C ASP A 19 5.84 -20.87 -8.73
N THR A 20 5.63 -21.21 -7.46
CA THR A 20 5.08 -22.52 -7.06
C THR A 20 3.56 -22.58 -7.09
N ASP A 21 2.88 -21.62 -6.46
CA ASP A 21 1.42 -21.61 -6.28
C ASP A 21 0.90 -20.17 -6.33
N PHE A 22 0.44 -19.76 -7.52
CA PHE A 22 -0.03 -18.41 -7.77
C PHE A 22 -1.22 -18.00 -6.89
N GLU A 23 -2.21 -18.88 -6.70
CA GLU A 23 -3.41 -18.54 -5.92
C GLU A 23 -3.06 -18.31 -4.45
N LYS A 24 -2.14 -19.13 -3.92
CA LYS A 24 -1.61 -18.93 -2.57
C LYS A 24 -0.78 -17.66 -2.46
N ALA A 25 0.09 -17.39 -3.44
CA ALA A 25 0.94 -16.19 -3.48
C ALA A 25 0.11 -14.91 -3.53
N ASP A 26 -0.91 -14.89 -4.39
CA ASP A 26 -1.85 -13.78 -4.55
C ASP A 26 -2.62 -13.49 -3.26
N LYS A 27 -3.15 -14.54 -2.63
CA LYS A 27 -3.80 -14.42 -1.31
C LYS A 27 -2.85 -13.89 -0.25
N GLU A 28 -1.63 -14.41 -0.17
CA GLU A 28 -0.63 -13.95 0.80
C GLU A 28 -0.25 -12.48 0.58
N ASN A 29 -0.09 -12.07 -0.68
CA ASN A 29 0.16 -10.69 -1.06
C ASN A 29 -0.96 -9.77 -0.53
N TYR A 30 -2.21 -10.09 -0.83
CA TYR A 30 -3.36 -9.31 -0.34
C TYR A 30 -3.42 -9.22 1.18
N GLU A 31 -3.16 -10.32 1.91
CA GLU A 31 -3.13 -10.30 3.37
C GLU A 31 -2.03 -9.39 3.93
N ILE A 32 -0.88 -9.32 3.26
CA ILE A 32 0.24 -8.45 3.66
C ILE A 32 -0.11 -6.98 3.37
N LEU A 33 -0.60 -6.67 2.16
CA LEU A 33 -0.97 -5.32 1.74
C LEU A 33 -2.12 -4.74 2.58
N ASP A 34 -3.10 -5.57 2.98
CA ASP A 34 -4.18 -5.13 3.87
C ASP A 34 -3.69 -4.76 5.26
N ARG A 35 -2.71 -5.51 5.77
CA ARG A 35 -2.08 -5.18 7.05
C ARG A 35 -1.28 -3.90 6.94
N LEU A 36 -0.57 -3.69 5.82
CA LEU A 36 0.12 -2.44 5.55
C LEU A 36 -0.86 -1.26 5.53
N CYS A 37 -2.01 -1.39 4.85
CA CYS A 37 -3.07 -0.38 4.83
C CYS A 37 -3.56 -0.03 6.25
N LYS A 38 -3.82 -1.04 7.08
CA LYS A 38 -4.21 -0.83 8.49
C LYS A 38 -3.12 -0.10 9.28
N CYS A 39 -1.85 -0.41 9.05
CA CYS A 39 -0.74 0.28 9.71
C CYS A 39 -0.64 1.75 9.28
N ILE A 40 -0.81 2.03 7.98
CA ILE A 40 -0.84 3.37 7.41
C ILE A 40 -1.99 4.20 7.98
N GLU A 41 -3.22 3.68 7.96
CA GLU A 41 -4.41 4.36 8.49
C GLU A 41 -4.27 4.67 9.99
N ASN A 42 -3.80 3.70 10.78
CA ASN A 42 -3.53 3.91 12.20
C ASN A 42 -2.45 4.98 12.45
N GLU A 43 -1.43 5.05 11.59
CA GLU A 43 -0.38 6.06 11.70
C GLU A 43 -0.90 7.44 11.32
N PHE A 44 -1.74 7.56 10.28
CA PHE A 44 -2.43 8.82 9.96
C PHE A 44 -3.28 9.33 11.13
N MET A 45 -4.03 8.45 11.79
CA MET A 45 -4.85 8.84 12.96
C MET A 45 -4.01 9.30 14.16
N LYS A 46 -2.79 8.79 14.32
CA LYS A 46 -1.90 9.12 15.46
C LYS A 46 -1.01 10.33 15.17
N ASN A 47 -0.43 10.39 13.98
CA ASN A 47 0.54 11.38 13.58
C ASN A 47 0.55 11.55 12.05
N GLN A 48 -0.32 12.41 11.53
CA GLN A 48 -0.40 12.72 10.10
C GLN A 48 0.90 13.24 9.48
N LYS A 49 1.86 13.74 10.30
CA LYS A 49 3.16 14.26 9.83
C LYS A 49 4.28 13.23 9.94
N SER A 50 3.94 11.95 10.14
CA SER A 50 4.91 10.88 10.23
C SER A 50 5.69 10.74 8.93
N LYS A 51 7.02 10.84 9.02
CA LYS A 51 7.91 10.75 7.84
C LYS A 51 7.90 9.36 7.20
N ILE A 52 7.33 8.37 7.87
CA ILE A 52 7.21 6.99 7.40
C ILE A 52 6.05 6.80 6.41
N LEU A 53 5.04 7.67 6.46
CA LEU A 53 3.81 7.53 5.67
C LEU A 53 4.06 7.59 4.15
N PRO A 54 4.89 8.52 3.62
CA PRO A 54 5.22 8.51 2.20
C PRO A 54 5.90 7.20 1.75
N GLU A 55 6.85 6.70 2.54
CA GLU A 55 7.56 5.44 2.24
C GLU A 55 6.61 4.24 2.28
N ALA A 56 5.66 4.22 3.21
CA ALA A 56 4.65 3.17 3.31
C ALA A 56 3.67 3.19 2.13
N LEU A 57 3.23 4.37 1.71
CA LEU A 57 2.38 4.54 0.54
C LEU A 57 3.09 4.13 -0.75
N LEU A 58 4.38 4.45 -0.88
CA LEU A 58 5.20 4.00 -2.01
C LEU A 58 5.30 2.48 -2.05
N LEU A 59 5.58 1.82 -0.92
CA LEU A 59 5.62 0.36 -0.85
C LEU A 59 4.28 -0.26 -1.27
N LEU A 60 3.15 0.32 -0.85
CA LEU A 60 1.83 -0.14 -1.31
C LEU A 60 1.67 0.06 -2.82
N ALA A 61 2.00 1.25 -3.34
CA ALA A 61 1.84 1.58 -4.76
C ALA A 61 2.66 0.65 -5.67
N GLU A 62 3.91 0.36 -5.31
CA GLU A 62 4.81 -0.52 -6.04
C GLU A 62 4.26 -1.95 -6.19
N ASN A 63 3.27 -2.34 -5.38
CA ASN A 63 2.62 -3.66 -5.38
C ASN A 63 1.17 -3.63 -5.87
N VAL A 64 0.72 -2.51 -6.46
CA VAL A 64 -0.62 -2.33 -7.03
C VAL A 64 -0.51 -2.25 -8.56
N GLY A 65 -1.15 -3.16 -9.29
CA GLY A 65 -0.99 -3.22 -10.75
C GLY A 65 -2.15 -3.79 -11.55
N CYS A 66 -3.06 -4.53 -10.94
CA CYS A 66 -4.25 -5.07 -11.63
C CYS A 66 -5.53 -4.29 -11.28
N ALA A 67 -6.61 -4.54 -12.03
CA ALA A 67 -7.89 -3.85 -11.83
C ALA A 67 -8.44 -4.02 -10.40
N GLU A 68 -8.31 -5.21 -9.82
CA GLU A 68 -8.74 -5.51 -8.45
C GLU A 68 -7.92 -4.73 -7.42
N ASP A 69 -6.60 -4.61 -7.63
CA ASP A 69 -5.75 -3.79 -6.77
C ASP A 69 -6.19 -2.31 -6.76
N PHE A 70 -6.55 -1.77 -7.93
CA PHE A 70 -6.98 -0.37 -8.03
C PHE A 70 -8.28 -0.13 -7.29
N GLU A 71 -9.29 -0.98 -7.48
CA GLU A 71 -10.55 -0.90 -6.72
C GLU A 71 -10.25 -0.98 -5.20
N ARG A 72 -9.37 -1.89 -4.80
CA ARG A 72 -9.10 -2.15 -3.39
C ARG A 72 -8.28 -1.06 -2.70
N TYR A 73 -7.20 -0.63 -3.33
CA TYR A 73 -6.18 0.21 -2.69
C TYR A 73 -6.24 1.67 -3.15
N GLU A 74 -6.56 1.94 -4.41
CA GLU A 74 -6.73 3.33 -4.86
C GLU A 74 -8.12 3.84 -4.47
N GLU A 75 -9.17 3.14 -4.86
CA GLU A 75 -10.55 3.61 -4.68
C GLU A 75 -11.03 3.45 -3.23
N ASN A 76 -10.91 2.25 -2.66
CA ASN A 76 -11.48 1.99 -1.32
C ASN A 76 -10.56 2.39 -0.15
N PHE A 77 -9.28 2.66 -0.41
CA PHE A 77 -8.32 3.05 0.63
C PHE A 77 -7.78 4.46 0.43
N VAL A 78 -7.01 4.73 -0.63
CA VAL A 78 -6.36 6.05 -0.82
C VAL A 78 -7.39 7.17 -1.03
N ASN A 79 -8.37 6.99 -1.92
CA ASN A 79 -9.41 8.01 -2.14
C ASN A 79 -10.21 8.25 -0.87
N ARG A 80 -10.59 7.19 -0.15
CA ARG A 80 -11.30 7.30 1.13
C ARG A 80 -10.51 8.13 2.14
N LEU A 81 -9.21 7.86 2.31
CA LEU A 81 -8.36 8.64 3.22
C LEU A 81 -8.20 10.10 2.79
N GLU A 82 -8.17 10.37 1.48
CA GLU A 82 -8.15 11.73 0.93
C GLU A 82 -9.47 12.47 1.21
N GLU A 83 -10.61 11.82 0.97
CA GLU A 83 -11.96 12.35 1.24
C GLU A 83 -12.21 12.62 2.72
N GLU A 84 -11.70 11.75 3.60
CA GLU A 84 -11.74 11.93 5.06
C GLU A 84 -10.75 13.01 5.55
N GLY A 85 -9.90 13.57 4.67
CA GLY A 85 -8.91 14.58 5.00
C GLY A 85 -7.72 14.05 5.84
N LEU A 86 -7.53 12.74 5.89
CA LEU A 86 -6.40 12.09 6.57
C LEU A 86 -5.14 12.10 5.70
N LEU A 87 -5.33 12.02 4.38
CA LEU A 87 -4.26 11.94 3.39
C LEU A 87 -4.30 13.18 2.48
N THR A 88 -3.14 13.79 2.25
CA THR A 88 -3.04 14.98 1.41
C THR A 88 -3.07 14.60 -0.07
N LYS A 89 -3.51 15.53 -0.92
CA LYS A 89 -3.47 15.36 -2.39
C LYS A 89 -2.08 15.01 -2.92
N GLU A 90 -1.04 15.59 -2.34
CA GLU A 90 0.34 15.30 -2.72
C GLU A 90 0.70 13.82 -2.46
N LEU A 91 0.24 13.26 -1.35
CA LEU A 91 0.48 11.86 -1.03
C LEU A 91 -0.40 10.91 -1.85
N SER A 92 -1.63 11.31 -2.22
CA SER A 92 -2.45 10.49 -3.13
C SER A 92 -1.87 10.48 -4.53
N GLU A 93 -1.37 11.61 -5.02
CA GLU A 93 -0.65 11.70 -6.28
C GLU A 93 0.64 10.88 -6.27
N LEU A 94 1.42 10.94 -5.17
CA LEU A 94 2.61 10.09 -4.99
C LEU A 94 2.26 8.61 -5.15
N PHE A 95 1.19 8.14 -4.50
CA PHE A 95 0.71 6.78 -4.64
C PHE A 95 0.40 6.46 -6.11
N ARG A 96 -0.49 7.24 -6.76
CA ARG A 96 -0.95 6.97 -8.13
C ARG A 96 0.20 6.94 -9.14
N GLN A 97 1.18 7.85 -9.01
CA GLN A 97 2.34 7.94 -9.91
C GLN A 97 3.29 6.75 -9.81
N ASN A 98 3.28 6.01 -8.70
CA ASN A 98 4.16 4.87 -8.46
C ASN A 98 3.44 3.52 -8.54
N THR A 99 2.15 3.50 -8.90
CA THR A 99 1.45 2.25 -9.20
C THR A 99 1.96 1.62 -10.50
N ASN A 100 1.92 0.29 -10.59
CA ASN A 100 2.24 -0.44 -11.82
C ASN A 100 1.11 -0.37 -12.86
N ARG A 101 0.45 0.79 -12.95
CA ARG A 101 -0.54 1.10 -13.98
C ARG A 101 0.19 1.13 -15.32
N ARG A 102 0.37 -0.03 -15.94
CA ARG A 102 0.94 -0.13 -17.30
C ARG A 102 0.14 0.82 -18.19
N GLN A 103 0.81 1.86 -18.70
CA GLN A 103 0.27 2.64 -19.81
C GLN A 103 0.14 1.64 -20.96
N GLY A 104 -1.10 1.28 -21.28
CA GLY A 104 -1.41 0.43 -22.44
C GLY A 104 -0.93 1.08 -23.73
#